data_AF-A0A2L2Z1Z4-F1
#
_entry.id   AF-A0A2L2Z1Z4-F1
#
_cell.length_a   1.000
_cell.length_b   1.000
_cell.length_c   1.000
_cell.angle_alpha   90.00
_cell.angle_beta   90.00
_cell.angle_gamma   90.00
#
_symmetry.space_group_name_H-M   'P 1'
#
loop_
_entity.id
_entity.type
_entity.pdbx_description
1 polymer ?
#
loop_
_entity_poly.entity_id
_entity_poly.type
_entity_poly.pdbx_seq_one_letter_code
_entity_poly.pdbx_strand_id
1 'polypeptide(L)'
;TTSIEVGDFVLAKFTTKSSFVHYIGCVTKENGDDLTLNFLRRSDPCSFSFIYPQIEDVATVSQGDIIKLPHPNISGGTERVALKIKFDCDISKYQNLY
;
A
#
# COMPACT_ATOMS: atom_id res chain seq x y z
N THR A 1 -16.10 -8.87 10.40
CA THR A 1 -15.59 -8.25 9.17
C THR A 1 -14.67 -7.14 9.59
N THR A 2 -13.40 -7.18 9.21
CA THR A 2 -12.44 -6.13 9.60
C THR A 2 -12.79 -4.86 8.86
N SER A 3 -13.22 -3.82 9.57
CA SER A 3 -13.50 -2.51 8.97
C SER A 3 -12.21 -1.93 8.37
N ILE A 4 -12.30 -1.32 7.20
CA ILE A 4 -11.20 -0.61 6.53
C ILE A 4 -11.55 0.87 6.58
N GLU A 5 -10.68 1.67 7.18
CA GLU A 5 -10.92 3.08 7.46
C GLU A 5 -9.82 3.94 6.83
N VAL A 6 -10.06 5.26 6.75
CA VAL A 6 -9.02 6.21 6.33
C VAL A 6 -7.79 6.11 7.23
N GLY A 7 -6.61 6.01 6.60
CA GLY A 7 -5.32 5.80 7.28
C GLY A 7 -4.90 4.35 7.39
N ASP A 8 -5.78 3.38 7.10
CA ASP A 8 -5.38 1.98 7.00
C ASP A 8 -4.51 1.73 5.77
N PHE A 9 -3.58 0.79 5.91
CA PHE A 9 -2.79 0.30 4.80
C PHE A 9 -3.39 -0.99 4.27
N VAL A 10 -3.45 -1.10 2.95
CA VAL A 10 -4.07 -2.21 2.25
C VAL A 10 -3.20 -2.65 1.08
N LEU A 11 -3.31 -3.93 0.75
CA LEU A 11 -2.76 -4.49 -0.47
C LEU A 11 -3.86 -4.54 -1.52
N ALA A 12 -3.71 -3.77 -2.60
CA ALA A 12 -4.63 -3.78 -3.72
C ALA A 12 -4.13 -4.72 -4.82
N LYS A 13 -5.03 -5.57 -5.33
CA LYS A 13 -4.73 -6.49 -6.43
C LYS A 13 -5.25 -5.90 -7.74
N PHE A 14 -4.36 -5.77 -8.72
CA PHE A 14 -4.72 -5.34 -10.07
C PHE A 14 -4.52 -6.48 -11.06
N THR A 15 -5.55 -6.79 -11.82
CA THR A 15 -5.49 -7.77 -12.92
C THR A 15 -4.93 -7.12 -14.18
N THR A 16 -3.90 -7.73 -14.75
CA THR A 16 -3.34 -7.38 -16.07
C THR A 16 -3.75 -8.44 -17.10
N LYS A 17 -3.34 -8.28 -18.37
CA LYS A 17 -3.73 -9.18 -19.47
C LYS A 17 -3.39 -10.67 -19.23
N SER A 18 -2.32 -10.96 -18.48
CA SER A 18 -1.83 -12.33 -18.28
C SER A 18 -1.41 -12.64 -16.83
N SER A 19 -1.47 -11.65 -15.93
CA SER A 19 -0.98 -11.79 -14.56
C SER A 19 -1.71 -10.86 -13.60
N PHE A 20 -1.39 -10.94 -12.32
CA PHE A 20 -1.81 -9.95 -11.33
C PHE A 20 -0.59 -9.26 -10.73
N VAL A 21 -0.78 -8.00 -10.37
CA VAL A 21 0.20 -7.15 -9.71
C VAL A 21 -0.40 -6.67 -8.40
N HIS A 22 0.41 -6.62 -7.36
CA HIS A 22 -0.02 -6.10 -6.06
C HIS A 22 0.68 -4.79 -5.77
N TYR A 23 -0.08 -3.85 -5.23
CA TYR A 23 0.43 -2.56 -4.76
C TYR A 23 -0.02 -2.35 -3.31
N ILE A 24 0.83 -1.70 -2.53
CA ILE A 24 0.46 -1.28 -1.17
C ILE A 24 0.01 0.17 -1.25
N GLY A 25 -1.15 0.47 -0.68
CA GLY A 25 -1.66 1.82 -0.58
C GLY A 25 -2.20 2.14 0.80
N CYS A 26 -2.20 3.43 1.12
CA CYS A 26 -2.90 3.97 2.29
C CYS A 26 -4.27 4.48 1.85
N VAL A 27 -5.32 4.15 2.60
CA VAL A 27 -6.68 4.65 2.37
C VAL A 27 -6.72 6.14 2.69
N THR A 28 -6.98 6.97 1.69
CA THR A 28 -7.10 8.43 1.85
C THR A 28 -8.54 8.90 1.88
N LYS A 29 -9.46 8.13 1.28
CA LYS A 29 -10.88 8.46 1.25
C LYS A 29 -11.76 7.23 1.08
N GLU A 30 -12.91 7.24 1.74
CA GLU A 30 -13.99 6.28 1.56
C GLU A 30 -15.06 6.86 0.63
N ASN A 31 -15.49 6.10 -0.39
CA ASN A 31 -16.53 6.49 -1.34
C ASN A 31 -17.58 5.36 -1.47
N GLY A 32 -18.27 5.03 -0.38
CA GLY A 32 -19.23 3.91 -0.38
C GLY A 32 -18.50 2.56 -0.45
N ASP A 33 -18.76 1.79 -1.51
CA ASP A 33 -18.14 0.48 -1.73
C ASP A 33 -16.71 0.56 -2.33
N ASP A 34 -16.28 1.77 -2.68
CA ASP A 34 -14.97 2.06 -3.24
C ASP A 34 -14.09 2.86 -2.26
N LEU A 35 -12.78 2.66 -2.35
CA LEU A 35 -11.78 3.35 -1.56
C LEU A 35 -10.77 4.04 -2.46
N THR A 36 -10.43 5.28 -2.14
CA THR A 36 -9.31 5.98 -2.75
C THR A 36 -8.05 5.65 -1.96
N LEU A 37 -7.04 5.14 -2.65
CA LEU A 37 -5.74 4.79 -2.08
C LEU A 37 -4.65 5.71 -2.63
N ASN A 38 -3.69 6.07 -1.79
CA ASN A 38 -2.40 6.62 -2.20
C ASN A 38 -1.34 5.51 -2.12
N PHE A 39 -0.84 5.07 -3.27
CA PHE A 39 0.07 3.95 -3.42
C PHE A 39 1.50 4.32 -3.00
N LEU A 40 2.11 3.39 -2.29
CA LEU A 40 3.51 3.44 -1.90
C LEU A 40 4.38 2.82 -2.99
N ARG A 41 5.66 3.19 -2.98
CA ARG A 41 6.70 2.57 -3.81
C ARG A 41 7.74 1.90 -2.93
N ARG A 42 8.28 0.78 -3.40
CA ARG A 42 9.46 0.18 -2.76
C ARG A 42 10.61 1.18 -2.76
N SER A 43 11.21 1.39 -1.59
CA SER A 43 12.37 2.28 -1.45
C SER A 43 13.63 1.69 -2.06
N ASP A 44 13.70 0.36 -2.12
CA ASP A 44 14.83 -0.39 -2.66
C ASP A 44 14.34 -1.76 -3.21
N PRO A 45 14.84 -2.24 -4.36
CA PRO A 45 14.42 -3.52 -4.96
C PRO A 45 14.72 -4.78 -4.14
N CYS A 46 15.60 -4.70 -3.16
CA CYS A 46 15.98 -5.81 -2.28
C CYS A 46 15.34 -5.72 -0.89
N SER A 47 14.61 -4.63 -0.58
CA SER A 47 13.93 -4.46 0.71
C SER A 47 12.41 -4.36 0.57
N PHE A 48 11.69 -4.81 1.60
CA PHE A 48 10.26 -4.57 1.77
C PHE A 48 10.03 -3.32 2.63
N SER A 49 10.74 -2.25 2.29
CA SER A 49 10.52 -0.91 2.86
C SER A 49 9.85 -0.05 1.80
N PHE A 50 8.87 0.74 2.21
CA PHE A 50 8.02 1.51 1.32
C PHE A 50 8.08 3.00 1.66
N ILE A 51 7.91 3.84 0.65
CA ILE A 51 7.85 5.30 0.79
C ILE A 51 6.70 5.84 -0.06
N TYR A 52 6.20 7.03 0.28
CA TYR A 52 5.34 7.77 -0.64
C TYR A 52 6.19 8.27 -1.83
N PRO A 53 5.72 8.13 -3.07
CA PRO A 53 6.36 8.74 -4.23
C PRO A 53 6.30 10.27 -4.12
N GLN A 54 7.22 10.96 -4.80
CA GLN A 54 7.25 12.43 -4.83
C GLN A 54 5.99 13.03 -5.49
N ILE A 55 5.47 12.34 -6.50
CA ILE A 55 4.18 12.62 -7.12
C ILE A 55 3.22 11.57 -6.60
N GLU A 56 2.13 12.00 -5.97
CA GLU A 56 1.14 11.08 -5.41
C GLU A 56 0.59 10.14 -6.48
N ASP A 57 0.49 8.86 -6.12
CA ASP A 57 -0.01 7.80 -6.98
C ASP A 57 -1.36 7.36 -6.45
N VAL A 58 -2.42 8.02 -6.91
CA VAL A 58 -3.76 7.89 -6.32
C VAL A 58 -4.69 7.17 -7.29
N ALA A 59 -5.39 6.15 -6.81
CA ALA A 59 -6.49 5.55 -7.56
C ALA A 59 -7.63 5.08 -6.65
N THR A 60 -8.80 4.90 -7.25
CA THR A 60 -9.97 4.32 -6.59
C THR A 60 -10.04 2.82 -6.89
N VAL A 61 -10.27 2.01 -5.87
CA VAL A 61 -10.35 0.55 -5.94
C VAL A 61 -11.52 0.05 -5.10
N SER A 62 -12.15 -1.04 -5.56
CA SER A 62 -13.24 -1.67 -4.83
C SER A 62 -12.74 -2.32 -3.54
N GLN A 63 -13.53 -2.25 -2.48
CA GLN A 63 -13.25 -2.98 -1.23
C GLN A 63 -13.10 -4.49 -1.42
N GLY A 64 -13.68 -5.07 -2.49
CA GLY A 64 -13.56 -6.50 -2.80
C GLY A 64 -12.17 -6.92 -3.29
N ASP A 65 -11.37 -5.99 -3.82
CA ASP A 65 -10.07 -6.28 -4.45
C ASP A 65 -8.87 -5.92 -3.54
N ILE A 66 -9.13 -5.68 -2.26
CA ILE A 66 -8.11 -5.27 -1.30
C ILE A 66 -8.02 -6.19 -0.08
N ILE A 67 -6.82 -6.26 0.50
CA ILE A 67 -6.54 -7.00 1.73
C ILE A 67 -5.96 -6.01 2.74
N LYS A 68 -6.60 -5.87 3.91
CA LYS A 68 -6.06 -5.03 5.00
C LYS A 68 -4.73 -5.58 5.50
N LEU A 69 -3.73 -4.71 5.60
CA LEU A 69 -2.42 -5.03 6.15
C LEU A 69 -2.38 -4.68 7.65
N PRO A 70 -1.48 -5.32 8.43
CA PRO A 70 -1.24 -4.89 9.80
C PRO A 70 -0.73 -3.45 9.83
N HIS A 71 -0.87 -2.80 10.98
CA HIS A 71 -0.35 -1.46 11.17
C HIS A 71 1.17 -1.44 10.92
N PRO A 72 1.68 -0.52 10.10
CA PRO A 72 3.10 -0.51 9.79
C PRO A 72 3.93 0.08 10.92
N ASN A 73 5.20 -0.32 10.95
CA ASN A 73 6.25 0.42 11.62
C ASN A 73 6.72 1.55 10.71
N ILE A 74 6.46 2.79 11.14
CA ILE A 74 6.89 4.01 10.46
C ILE A 74 8.16 4.51 11.13
N SER A 75 9.21 4.79 10.35
CA SER A 75 10.49 5.27 10.85
C SER A 75 11.07 6.36 9.94
N GLY A 76 11.93 7.22 10.48
CA GLY A 76 12.45 8.37 9.74
C GLY A 76 11.50 9.56 9.75
N GLY A 77 11.48 10.36 8.67
CA GLY A 77 10.70 11.58 8.58
C GLY A 77 11.39 12.81 9.20
N THR A 78 12.70 12.75 9.38
CA THR A 78 13.52 13.90 9.81
C THR A 78 14.20 14.53 8.59
N GLU A 79 14.75 15.74 8.74
CA GLU A 79 15.47 16.45 7.66
C GLU A 79 16.58 15.62 6.99
N ARG A 80 17.08 14.56 7.66
CA ARG A 80 18.18 13.72 7.19
C ARG A 80 17.74 12.35 6.67
N VAL A 81 16.52 11.88 7.00
CA VAL A 81 16.08 10.52 6.71
C VAL A 81 14.64 10.53 6.22
N ALA A 82 14.44 10.12 4.96
CA ALA A 82 13.12 9.94 4.37
C ALA A 82 12.24 9.01 5.23
N LEU A 83 10.94 9.29 5.29
CA LEU A 83 9.96 8.47 5.99
C LEU A 83 9.86 7.10 5.32
N LYS A 84 10.10 6.03 6.06
CA LYS A 84 10.03 4.63 5.62
C LYS A 84 8.93 3.89 6.36
N ILE A 85 8.16 3.13 5.60
CA ILE A 85 7.02 2.34 6.06
C ILE A 85 7.37 0.86 5.90
N LYS A 86 7.24 0.07 6.97
CA LYS A 86 7.47 -1.37 6.95
C LYS A 86 6.31 -2.09 7.62
N PHE A 87 5.92 -3.25 7.10
CA PHE A 87 4.84 -4.03 7.68
C PHE A 87 5.42 -5.24 8.41
N ASP A 88 4.88 -5.54 9.60
CA ASP A 88 5.25 -6.72 10.37
C ASP A 88 4.47 -7.96 9.89
N CYS A 89 4.58 -8.23 8.60
CA CYS A 89 4.05 -9.42 7.96
C CYS A 89 4.91 -9.84 6.79
N ASP A 90 4.84 -11.12 6.43
CA ASP A 90 5.52 -11.62 5.25
C ASP A 90 4.78 -11.18 3.98
N ILE A 91 5.21 -10.05 3.40
CA ILE A 91 4.68 -9.52 2.14
C ILE A 91 5.34 -10.21 0.93
N SER A 92 6.44 -10.95 1.12
CA SER A 92 7.15 -11.61 0.01
C SER A 92 6.29 -12.69 -0.69
N LYS A 93 5.29 -13.21 0.01
CA LYS A 93 4.31 -14.17 -0.53
C LYS A 93 3.43 -13.60 -1.66
N TYR A 94 3.30 -12.28 -1.77
CA TYR A 94 2.48 -11.66 -2.81
C TYR A 94 3.31 -11.49 -4.08
N GLN A 95 2.89 -12.16 -5.16
CA GLN A 95 3.59 -12.08 -6.45
C GLN A 95 3.51 -10.66 -7.02
N ASN A 96 4.59 -10.25 -7.69
CA ASN A 96 4.67 -8.97 -8.40
C ASN A 96 4.29 -7.77 -7.52
N LEU A 97 4.95 -7.64 -6.36
CA LEU A 97 4.77 -6.50 -5.46
C LEU A 97 5.64 -5.31 -5.94
N TYR A 98 5.00 -4.21 -6.32
CA TYR A 98 5.64 -2.99 -6.83
C TYR A 98 5.57 -1.81 -5.86
#